data_AF-A0A610LD48-F1
#
_entry.id   AF-A0A610LD48-F1
#
_cell.length_a   1.000
_cell.length_b   1.000
_cell.length_c   1.000
_cell.angle_alpha   90.00
_cell.angle_beta   90.00
_cell.angle_gamma   90.00
#
_symmetry.space_group_name_H-M   'P 1'
#
loop_
_entity.id
_entity.type
_entity.pdbx_description
1 polymer ?
#
loop_
_entity_poly.entity_id
_entity_poly.type
_entity_poly.pdbx_seq_one_letter_code
_entity_poly.pdbx_strand_id
1 'polypeptide(L)'
;MPHKKVALQLIEETLKELESPKGSLLSAIQKLQRTADIINDEDTKIWCAIQLGETKYTKPITELLKFVIEAENTKNKSFQENLDKRIQELAKLGVKANIHYSDEELTLKNIESGGGYNNIGFIEEKYADLVRKKQGNDGTYYKNSLNQHINYVRKKAHELASQIYNQLKFSGTVSNCFDVLKNAVDDKLLDLNPVIAEQLMLAFKAISSDKEEEWSQALTTCRRLLEGLADELYPASKEKFNGRAVGQGQYVNRLWAFMDGAIQSESNKDLAKAHIDFLGSWLDKVNKLTNKGVHAELDRIEAVKSVFHMYLVVADLLEYMSNTKTSVSKPDINKATLDELEALLNINRTIAKEIVKARVREGKLDLDILKSIKGIGAKTLSNIQEVFVL
;
A
#
# COMPACT_ATOMS: atom_id res chain seq x y z
N MET A 1 -7.68 -6.46 -3.43
CA MET A 1 -7.66 -7.90 -3.05
C MET A 1 -9.09 -8.38 -2.78
N PRO A 2 -9.52 -9.54 -3.30
CA PRO A 2 -10.89 -10.07 -3.16
C PRO A 2 -11.32 -10.29 -1.70
N HIS A 3 -10.40 -10.69 -0.81
CA HIS A 3 -10.67 -10.88 0.63
C HIS A 3 -11.15 -9.60 1.35
N LYS A 4 -10.59 -8.43 0.99
CA LYS A 4 -10.99 -7.14 1.57
C LYS A 4 -12.43 -6.76 1.23
N LYS A 5 -12.88 -7.05 0.00
CA LYS A 5 -14.25 -6.75 -0.44
C LYS A 5 -15.27 -7.61 0.31
N VAL A 6 -14.98 -8.89 0.50
CA VAL A 6 -15.83 -9.82 1.26
C VAL A 6 -15.90 -9.43 2.74
N ALA A 7 -14.75 -9.10 3.36
CA ALA A 7 -14.71 -8.63 4.75
C ALA A 7 -15.51 -7.33 4.93
N LEU A 8 -15.40 -6.38 3.98
CA LEU A 8 -16.14 -5.12 4.04
C LEU A 8 -17.65 -5.34 3.92
N GLN A 9 -18.10 -6.24 3.03
CA GLN A 9 -19.51 -6.57 2.93
C GLN A 9 -20.05 -7.20 4.23
N LEU A 10 -19.32 -8.17 4.79
CA LEU A 10 -19.72 -8.84 6.03
C LEU A 10 -19.79 -7.88 7.23
N ILE A 11 -18.86 -6.92 7.32
CA ILE A 11 -18.87 -5.94 8.41
C ILE A 11 -19.99 -4.90 8.23
N GLU A 12 -20.32 -4.51 7.00
CA GLU A 12 -21.50 -3.66 6.70
C GLU A 12 -22.80 -4.38 7.10
N GLU A 13 -22.93 -5.67 6.79
CA GLU A 13 -24.06 -6.50 7.24
C GLU A 13 -24.09 -6.67 8.76
N THR A 14 -22.93 -6.77 9.42
CA THR A 14 -22.80 -6.83 10.88
C THR A 14 -23.36 -5.57 11.52
N LEU A 15 -22.93 -4.39 11.07
CA LEU A 15 -23.42 -3.10 11.58
C LEU A 15 -24.93 -2.95 11.37
N LYS A 16 -25.45 -3.38 10.22
CA LYS A 16 -26.89 -3.38 9.94
C LYS A 16 -27.70 -4.22 10.93
N GLU A 17 -27.21 -5.38 11.34
CA GLU A 17 -27.86 -6.20 12.40
C GLU A 17 -27.79 -5.51 13.77
N LEU A 18 -26.68 -4.86 14.09
CA LEU A 18 -26.49 -4.19 15.39
C LEU A 18 -27.33 -2.92 15.52
N GLU A 19 -27.52 -2.18 14.44
CA GLU A 19 -28.25 -0.91 14.39
C GLU A 19 -29.77 -1.08 14.17
N SER A 20 -30.18 -2.24 13.65
CA SER A 20 -31.60 -2.56 13.47
C SER A 20 -32.28 -2.87 14.81
N PRO A 21 -33.44 -2.25 15.12
CA PRO A 21 -34.22 -2.59 16.32
C PRO A 21 -34.68 -4.06 16.39
N LYS A 22 -34.69 -4.76 15.25
CA LYS A 22 -35.06 -6.18 15.12
C LYS A 22 -33.88 -7.06 14.68
N GLY A 23 -32.67 -6.50 14.61
CA GLY A 23 -31.51 -7.25 14.14
C GLY A 23 -31.01 -8.23 15.20
N SER A 24 -30.56 -9.39 14.74
CA SER A 24 -30.12 -10.48 15.62
C SER A 24 -28.70 -10.25 16.08
N LEU A 25 -28.50 -10.18 17.40
CA LEU A 25 -27.17 -10.05 17.99
C LEU A 25 -26.33 -11.32 17.77
N LEU A 26 -26.95 -12.51 17.80
CA LEU A 26 -26.29 -13.75 17.40
C LEU A 26 -25.75 -13.68 15.98
N SER A 27 -26.58 -13.26 15.01
CA SER A 27 -26.15 -13.15 13.62
C SER A 27 -25.05 -12.11 13.45
N ALA A 28 -25.15 -10.97 14.13
CA ALA A 28 -24.11 -9.95 14.14
C ALA A 28 -22.76 -10.52 14.64
N ILE A 29 -22.74 -11.22 15.76
CA ILE A 29 -21.50 -11.79 16.32
C ILE A 29 -20.91 -12.86 15.40
N GLN A 30 -21.73 -13.71 14.79
CA GLN A 30 -21.24 -14.70 13.81
C GLN A 30 -20.61 -14.04 12.58
N LYS A 31 -21.23 -12.99 12.06
CA LYS A 31 -20.68 -12.22 10.92
C LYS A 31 -19.39 -11.49 11.34
N LEU A 32 -19.34 -10.90 12.54
CA LEU A 32 -18.14 -10.26 13.09
C LEU A 32 -16.99 -11.25 13.23
N GLN A 33 -17.23 -12.44 13.77
CA GLN A 33 -16.23 -13.50 13.91
C GLN A 33 -15.66 -13.92 12.56
N ARG A 34 -16.53 -14.09 11.55
CA ARG A 34 -16.09 -14.43 10.18
C ARG A 34 -15.28 -13.32 9.54
N THR A 35 -15.65 -12.05 9.76
CA THR A 35 -14.84 -10.91 9.31
C THR A 35 -13.46 -10.93 9.97
N ALA A 36 -13.42 -11.13 11.30
CA ALA A 36 -12.18 -11.20 12.07
C ALA A 36 -11.25 -12.30 11.55
N ASP A 37 -11.81 -13.48 11.23
CA ASP A 37 -11.06 -14.60 10.62
C ASP A 37 -10.47 -14.24 9.25
N ILE A 38 -11.23 -13.54 8.39
CA ILE A 38 -10.75 -13.11 7.06
C ILE A 38 -9.58 -12.12 7.16
N ILE A 39 -9.58 -11.26 8.17
CA ILE A 39 -8.55 -10.23 8.36
C ILE A 39 -7.43 -10.64 9.32
N ASN A 40 -7.45 -11.89 9.81
CA ASN A 40 -6.54 -12.42 10.82
C ASN A 40 -6.52 -11.61 12.14
N ASP A 41 -7.67 -11.07 12.54
CA ASP A 41 -7.86 -10.43 13.85
C ASP A 41 -8.26 -11.49 14.89
N GLU A 42 -7.25 -12.13 15.48
CA GLU A 42 -7.45 -13.19 16.47
C GLU A 42 -8.11 -12.69 17.77
N ASP A 43 -7.89 -11.44 18.17
CA ASP A 43 -8.46 -10.91 19.41
C ASP A 43 -9.99 -10.73 19.27
N THR A 44 -10.46 -10.12 18.17
CA THR A 44 -11.89 -10.01 17.90
C THR A 44 -12.54 -11.39 17.74
N LYS A 45 -11.84 -12.34 17.11
CA LYS A 45 -12.31 -13.71 16.92
C LYS A 45 -12.50 -14.46 18.24
N ILE A 46 -11.54 -14.34 19.17
CA ILE A 46 -11.64 -14.90 20.53
C ILE A 46 -12.78 -14.24 21.30
N TRP A 47 -12.90 -12.91 21.25
CA TRP A 47 -14.02 -12.21 21.90
C TRP A 47 -15.37 -12.72 21.39
N CYS A 48 -15.54 -12.85 20.07
CA CYS A 48 -16.77 -13.39 19.49
C CYS A 48 -17.03 -14.83 19.94
N ALA A 49 -16.00 -15.68 19.98
CA ALA A 49 -16.12 -17.07 20.44
C ALA A 49 -16.61 -17.16 21.89
N ILE A 50 -16.16 -16.25 22.77
CA ILE A 50 -16.67 -16.13 24.15
C ILE A 50 -18.17 -15.80 24.15
N GLN A 51 -18.61 -14.82 23.36
CA GLN A 51 -20.03 -14.45 23.27
C GLN A 51 -20.89 -15.56 22.64
N LEU A 52 -20.30 -16.39 21.78
CA LEU A 52 -20.94 -17.58 21.20
C LEU A 52 -20.94 -18.79 22.16
N GLY A 53 -20.41 -18.65 23.37
CA GLY A 53 -20.46 -19.70 24.39
C GLY A 53 -19.45 -20.83 24.17
N GLU A 54 -18.36 -20.61 23.41
CA GLU A 54 -17.36 -21.64 23.20
C GLU A 54 -16.70 -22.07 24.52
N THR A 55 -16.95 -23.30 24.93
CA THR A 55 -16.58 -23.85 26.25
C THR A 55 -15.08 -23.79 26.53
N LYS A 56 -14.25 -23.85 25.49
CA LYS A 56 -12.80 -23.71 25.59
C LYS A 56 -12.37 -22.39 26.24
N TYR A 57 -13.16 -21.32 26.06
CA TYR A 57 -12.91 -20.01 26.66
C TYR A 57 -13.83 -19.74 27.85
N THR A 58 -15.13 -20.04 27.74
CA THR A 58 -16.11 -19.65 28.76
C THR A 58 -15.95 -20.41 30.07
N LYS A 59 -15.52 -21.68 30.03
CA LYS A 59 -15.31 -22.48 31.25
C LYS A 59 -14.18 -21.90 32.11
N PRO A 60 -12.94 -21.68 31.61
CA PRO A 60 -11.88 -21.02 32.37
C PRO A 60 -12.28 -19.64 32.93
N ILE A 61 -13.00 -18.82 32.15
CA ILE A 61 -13.47 -17.50 32.60
C ILE A 61 -14.48 -17.65 33.75
N THR A 62 -15.40 -18.59 33.64
CA THR A 62 -16.40 -18.87 34.69
C THR A 62 -15.74 -19.39 35.96
N GLU A 63 -14.72 -20.25 35.84
CA GLU A 63 -13.95 -20.75 36.98
C GLU A 63 -13.13 -19.65 37.67
N LEU A 64 -12.52 -18.75 36.90
CA LEU A 64 -11.87 -17.54 37.43
C LEU A 64 -12.87 -16.70 38.22
N LEU A 65 -14.05 -16.45 37.63
CA LEU A 65 -15.08 -15.61 38.22
C LEU A 65 -15.59 -16.19 39.53
N LYS A 66 -15.93 -17.49 39.57
CA LYS A 66 -16.30 -18.21 40.80
C LYS A 66 -15.23 -18.11 41.87
N PHE A 67 -13.97 -18.36 41.50
CA PHE A 67 -12.84 -18.28 42.43
C PHE A 67 -12.71 -16.89 43.07
N VAL A 68 -12.89 -15.82 42.30
CA VAL A 68 -12.81 -14.45 42.81
C VAL A 68 -13.99 -14.11 43.73
N ILE A 69 -15.19 -14.61 43.43
CA ILE A 69 -16.41 -14.31 44.21
C ILE A 69 -16.46 -15.08 45.52
N GLU A 70 -16.04 -16.34 45.52
CA GLU A 70 -16.06 -17.22 46.70
C GLU A 70 -14.92 -16.90 47.70
N ALA A 71 -14.00 -15.98 47.35
CA ALA A 71 -12.86 -15.66 48.18
C ALA A 71 -13.22 -14.77 49.38
N GLU A 72 -13.12 -15.34 50.58
CA GLU A 72 -13.35 -14.63 51.85
C GLU A 72 -12.21 -13.64 52.20
N ASN A 73 -10.98 -13.89 51.72
CA ASN A 73 -9.82 -13.02 51.96
C ASN A 73 -8.91 -12.92 50.72
N THR A 74 -9.04 -11.80 50.01
CA THR A 74 -8.32 -11.52 48.76
C THR A 74 -6.89 -10.96 48.95
N LYS A 75 -6.48 -10.72 50.20
CA LYS A 75 -5.19 -10.09 50.53
C LYS A 75 -4.10 -11.06 50.93
N ASN A 76 -4.39 -12.36 50.99
CA ASN A 76 -3.38 -13.36 51.35
C ASN A 76 -2.58 -13.84 50.12
N LYS A 77 -1.35 -14.31 50.36
CA LYS A 77 -0.43 -14.75 49.31
C LYS A 77 -0.98 -15.93 48.49
N SER A 78 -1.66 -16.87 49.16
CA SER A 78 -2.23 -18.06 48.52
C SER A 78 -3.33 -17.73 47.52
N PHE A 79 -4.17 -16.72 47.80
CA PHE A 79 -5.18 -16.23 46.89
C PHE A 79 -4.55 -15.63 45.65
N GLN A 80 -3.54 -14.77 45.82
CA GLN A 80 -2.83 -14.14 44.69
C GLN A 80 -2.13 -15.19 43.81
N GLU A 81 -1.46 -16.18 44.38
CA GLU A 81 -0.83 -17.28 43.62
C GLU A 81 -1.86 -18.09 42.80
N ASN A 82 -3.04 -18.37 43.38
CA ASN A 82 -4.11 -19.08 42.67
C ASN A 82 -4.78 -18.20 41.59
N LEU A 83 -4.92 -16.90 41.84
CA LEU A 83 -5.42 -15.93 40.87
C LEU A 83 -4.49 -15.87 39.66
N ASP A 84 -3.19 -15.70 39.91
CA ASP A 84 -2.15 -15.65 38.86
C ASP A 84 -2.14 -16.91 38.02
N LYS A 85 -2.27 -18.09 38.65
CA LYS A 85 -2.34 -19.37 37.93
C LYS A 85 -3.51 -19.41 36.95
N ARG A 86 -4.70 -18.98 37.38
CA ARG A 86 -5.91 -18.96 36.52
C ARG A 86 -5.79 -17.93 35.39
N ILE A 87 -5.21 -16.76 35.67
CA ILE A 87 -4.91 -15.75 34.64
C ILE A 87 -3.89 -16.30 33.63
N GLN A 88 -2.87 -17.02 34.07
CA GLN A 88 -1.91 -17.68 33.18
C GLN A 88 -2.55 -18.78 32.32
N GLU A 89 -3.51 -19.55 32.87
CA GLU A 89 -4.28 -20.54 32.11
C GLU A 89 -5.10 -19.88 30.99
N LEU A 90 -5.73 -18.73 31.27
CA LEU A 90 -6.42 -17.92 30.27
C LEU A 90 -5.45 -17.38 29.20
N ALA A 91 -4.29 -16.86 29.62
CA ALA A 91 -3.28 -16.33 28.70
C ALA A 91 -2.74 -17.39 27.73
N LYS A 92 -2.59 -18.65 28.19
CA LYS A 92 -2.19 -19.79 27.33
C LYS A 92 -3.21 -20.09 26.22
N LEU A 93 -4.47 -19.73 26.43
CA LEU A 93 -5.55 -19.86 25.45
C LEU A 93 -5.67 -18.61 24.55
N GLY A 94 -4.79 -17.62 24.71
CA GLY A 94 -4.88 -16.32 24.04
C GLY A 94 -5.92 -15.37 24.66
N VAL A 95 -6.52 -15.73 25.81
CA VAL A 95 -7.51 -14.88 26.47
C VAL A 95 -6.79 -13.79 27.27
N LYS A 96 -7.04 -12.52 26.95
CA LYS A 96 -6.34 -11.36 27.50
C LYS A 96 -7.31 -10.49 28.32
N ALA A 97 -6.90 -10.10 29.51
CA ALA A 97 -7.65 -9.15 30.34
C ALA A 97 -7.80 -7.80 29.63
N ASN A 98 -8.94 -7.14 29.83
CA ASN A 98 -9.35 -5.87 29.20
C ASN A 98 -9.52 -5.89 27.67
N ILE A 99 -9.25 -7.02 27.01
CA ILE A 99 -9.50 -7.23 25.58
C ILE A 99 -10.65 -8.22 25.41
N HIS A 100 -10.54 -9.40 26.01
CA HIS A 100 -11.52 -10.48 25.87
C HIS A 100 -12.53 -10.54 27.01
N TYR A 101 -12.20 -9.95 28.16
CA TYR A 101 -13.08 -9.76 29.30
C TYR A 101 -12.65 -8.50 30.06
N SER A 102 -13.61 -7.74 30.59
CA SER A 102 -13.34 -6.58 31.47
C SER A 102 -14.04 -6.77 32.81
N ASP A 103 -13.66 -5.97 33.81
CA ASP A 103 -14.33 -5.98 35.12
C ASP A 103 -15.83 -5.67 35.01
N GLU A 104 -16.22 -4.80 34.06
CA GLU A 104 -17.61 -4.51 33.72
C GLU A 104 -18.32 -5.77 33.18
N GLU A 105 -17.71 -6.48 32.22
CA GLU A 105 -18.26 -7.71 31.66
C GLU A 105 -18.41 -8.79 32.71
N LEU A 106 -17.36 -9.00 33.53
CA LEU A 106 -17.34 -9.97 34.60
C LEU A 106 -18.45 -9.67 35.61
N THR A 107 -18.60 -8.42 36.04
CA THR A 107 -19.66 -8.00 36.98
C THR A 107 -21.04 -8.27 36.40
N LEU A 108 -21.25 -7.92 35.13
CA LEU A 108 -22.54 -8.11 34.46
C LEU A 108 -22.87 -9.59 34.30
N LYS A 109 -21.91 -10.41 33.86
CA LYS A 109 -22.09 -11.83 33.57
C LYS A 109 -21.99 -12.73 34.79
N ASN A 110 -21.63 -12.19 35.95
CA ASN A 110 -21.75 -12.91 37.21
C ASN A 110 -23.22 -13.16 37.59
N ILE A 111 -24.13 -12.29 37.16
CA ILE A 111 -25.53 -12.39 37.54
C ILE A 111 -26.17 -13.57 36.81
N GLU A 112 -26.49 -14.64 37.53
CA GLU A 112 -27.14 -15.85 36.98
C GLU A 112 -28.42 -15.52 36.21
N SER A 113 -29.21 -14.56 36.70
CA SER A 113 -30.43 -14.10 36.04
C SER A 113 -30.21 -13.40 34.69
N GLY A 114 -28.98 -12.98 34.39
CA GLY A 114 -28.55 -12.46 33.10
C GLY A 114 -27.98 -13.54 32.17
N GLY A 115 -27.90 -14.80 32.61
CA GLY A 115 -27.48 -15.95 31.81
C GLY A 115 -25.96 -16.11 31.62
N GLY A 116 -25.14 -15.29 32.27
CA GLY A 116 -23.69 -15.44 32.33
C GLY A 116 -22.99 -15.59 30.98
N TYR A 117 -22.16 -16.62 30.83
CA TYR A 117 -21.42 -16.91 29.59
C TYR A 117 -22.13 -17.91 28.66
N ASN A 118 -23.45 -18.05 28.77
CA ASN A 118 -24.21 -18.78 27.76
C ASN A 118 -24.14 -18.08 26.40
N ASN A 119 -24.36 -18.84 25.33
CA ASN A 119 -24.41 -18.32 23.97
C ASN A 119 -25.39 -17.13 23.86
N ILE A 120 -24.97 -16.05 23.21
CA ILE A 120 -25.78 -14.83 23.09
C ILE A 120 -27.17 -15.06 22.47
N GLY A 121 -27.32 -16.04 21.57
CA GLY A 121 -28.60 -16.42 20.99
C GLY A 121 -29.57 -17.00 22.02
N PHE A 122 -29.06 -17.79 22.98
CA PHE A 122 -29.86 -18.28 24.11
C PHE A 122 -30.35 -17.10 24.99
N ILE A 123 -29.48 -16.10 25.22
CA ILE A 123 -29.84 -14.89 25.98
C ILE A 123 -30.94 -14.10 25.26
N GLU A 124 -30.80 -13.89 23.95
CA GLU A 124 -31.81 -13.23 23.10
C GLU A 124 -33.15 -13.97 23.14
N GLU A 125 -33.13 -15.30 23.02
CA GLU A 125 -34.32 -16.14 23.04
C GLU A 125 -35.04 -16.08 24.39
N LYS A 126 -34.31 -16.20 25.50
CA LYS A 126 -34.87 -16.07 26.85
C LYS A 126 -35.51 -14.71 27.08
N TYR A 127 -34.87 -13.64 26.63
CA TYR A 127 -35.43 -12.30 26.72
C TYR A 127 -36.71 -12.18 25.90
N ALA A 128 -36.69 -12.64 24.66
CA ALA A 128 -37.84 -12.60 23.76
C ALA A 128 -39.03 -13.41 24.30
N ASP A 129 -38.78 -14.56 24.91
CA ASP A 129 -39.81 -15.39 25.54
C ASP A 129 -40.48 -14.68 26.72
N LEU A 130 -39.71 -14.05 27.61
CA LEU A 130 -40.26 -13.28 28.73
C LEU A 130 -41.08 -12.08 28.24
N VAL A 131 -40.61 -11.39 27.19
CA VAL A 131 -41.35 -10.30 26.55
C VAL A 131 -42.67 -10.81 25.95
N ARG A 132 -42.65 -11.93 25.21
CA ARG A 132 -43.84 -12.52 24.57
C ARG A 132 -44.88 -12.97 25.61
N LYS A 133 -44.41 -13.57 26.71
CA LYS A 133 -45.26 -14.02 27.83
C LYS A 133 -45.69 -12.90 28.77
N LYS A 134 -45.20 -11.66 28.57
CA LYS A 134 -45.42 -10.50 29.45
C LYS A 134 -44.99 -10.77 30.90
N GLN A 135 -43.92 -11.53 31.09
CA GLN A 135 -43.37 -11.89 32.40
C GLN A 135 -42.09 -11.09 32.70
N GLY A 136 -41.89 -10.76 33.98
CA GLY A 136 -40.66 -10.11 34.44
C GLY A 136 -39.48 -11.08 34.59
N ASN A 137 -39.77 -12.35 34.90
CA ASN A 137 -38.80 -13.43 35.06
C ASN A 137 -39.51 -14.81 34.90
N ASP A 138 -38.73 -15.88 34.80
CA ASP A 138 -39.21 -17.28 34.77
C ASP A 138 -38.73 -18.11 35.99
N GLY A 139 -38.32 -17.45 37.07
CA GLY A 139 -37.72 -18.08 38.26
C GLY A 139 -36.20 -18.22 38.20
N THR A 140 -35.59 -18.20 37.01
CA THR A 140 -34.12 -18.21 36.84
C THR A 140 -33.66 -16.93 36.16
N TYR A 141 -34.20 -16.61 34.99
CA TYR A 141 -33.78 -15.48 34.18
C TYR A 141 -34.71 -14.29 34.33
N TYR A 142 -34.12 -13.10 34.39
CA TYR A 142 -34.84 -11.86 34.66
C TYR A 142 -34.74 -10.95 33.45
N LYS A 143 -35.88 -10.40 33.02
CA LYS A 143 -35.99 -9.59 31.81
C LYS A 143 -34.98 -8.42 31.80
N ASN A 144 -34.81 -7.74 32.94
CA ASN A 144 -33.89 -6.61 33.05
C ASN A 144 -32.42 -7.04 32.94
N SER A 145 -32.04 -8.12 33.62
CA SER A 145 -30.66 -8.65 33.58
C SER A 145 -30.29 -9.14 32.18
N LEU A 146 -31.19 -9.87 31.52
CA LEU A 146 -30.99 -10.30 30.13
C LEU A 146 -30.88 -9.10 29.17
N ASN A 147 -31.73 -8.07 29.35
CA ASN A 147 -31.67 -6.87 28.53
C ASN A 147 -30.35 -6.10 28.73
N GLN A 148 -29.85 -5.99 29.96
CA GLN A 148 -28.55 -5.39 30.25
C GLN A 148 -27.42 -6.16 29.56
N HIS A 149 -27.46 -7.50 29.60
CA HIS A 149 -26.50 -8.35 28.90
C HIS A 149 -26.53 -8.13 27.39
N ILE A 150 -27.72 -8.17 26.77
CA ILE A 150 -27.89 -7.92 25.33
C ILE A 150 -27.33 -6.54 24.95
N ASN A 151 -27.64 -5.50 25.73
CA ASN A 151 -27.18 -4.14 25.45
C ASN A 151 -25.67 -3.99 25.58
N TYR A 152 -25.06 -4.62 26.59
CA TYR A 152 -23.61 -4.62 26.77
C TYR A 152 -22.90 -5.25 25.57
N VAL A 153 -23.33 -6.46 25.19
CA VAL A 153 -22.72 -7.20 24.08
C VAL A 153 -22.96 -6.49 22.74
N ARG A 154 -24.15 -5.92 22.53
CA ARG A 154 -24.47 -5.12 21.33
C ARG A 154 -23.58 -3.88 21.23
N LYS A 155 -23.39 -3.15 22.32
CA LYS A 155 -22.48 -1.98 22.37
C LYS A 155 -21.05 -2.38 22.02
N LYS A 156 -20.52 -3.43 22.66
CA LYS A 156 -19.15 -3.91 22.41
C LYS A 156 -18.96 -4.44 20.99
N ALA A 157 -19.92 -5.21 20.48
CA ALA A 157 -19.90 -5.66 19.09
C ALA A 157 -19.92 -4.49 18.10
N HIS A 158 -20.68 -3.42 18.39
CA HIS A 158 -20.73 -2.23 17.54
C HIS A 158 -19.42 -1.45 17.56
N GLU A 159 -18.79 -1.29 18.74
CA GLU A 159 -17.45 -0.69 18.86
C GLU A 159 -16.42 -1.42 18.00
N LEU A 160 -16.33 -2.76 18.13
CA LEU A 160 -15.40 -3.59 17.36
C LEU A 160 -15.73 -3.55 15.85
N ALA A 161 -17.00 -3.72 15.48
CA ALA A 161 -17.43 -3.70 14.09
C ALA A 161 -17.17 -2.35 13.43
N SER A 162 -17.36 -1.24 14.14
CA SER A 162 -17.10 0.11 13.64
C SER A 162 -15.61 0.36 13.42
N GLN A 163 -14.76 -0.11 14.34
CA GLN A 163 -13.30 -0.01 14.19
C GLN A 163 -12.83 -0.78 12.94
N ILE A 164 -13.27 -2.03 12.79
CA ILE A 164 -12.94 -2.85 11.62
C ILE A 164 -13.50 -2.24 10.33
N TYR A 165 -14.75 -1.75 10.34
CA TYR A 165 -15.34 -1.08 9.18
C TYR A 165 -14.53 0.14 8.77
N ASN A 166 -14.16 1.02 9.70
CA ASN A 166 -13.34 2.19 9.39
C ASN A 166 -11.97 1.80 8.85
N GLN A 167 -11.32 0.82 9.46
CA GLN A 167 -10.05 0.29 8.95
C GLN A 167 -10.21 -0.26 7.52
N LEU A 168 -11.22 -1.06 7.23
CA LEU A 168 -11.43 -1.65 5.90
C LEU A 168 -11.87 -0.62 4.85
N LYS A 169 -12.79 0.28 5.20
CA LYS A 169 -13.34 1.31 4.32
C LYS A 169 -12.29 2.35 3.97
N PHE A 170 -11.47 2.78 4.93
CA PHE A 170 -10.52 3.87 4.75
C PHE A 170 -9.07 3.43 4.51
N SER A 171 -8.70 2.16 4.70
CA SER A 171 -7.35 1.64 4.35
C SER A 171 -6.98 1.71 2.87
N GLY A 172 -7.84 2.26 2.00
CA GLY A 172 -7.48 2.63 0.63
C GLY A 172 -8.16 3.90 0.11
N THR A 173 -8.78 4.69 0.99
CA THR A 173 -9.51 5.91 0.59
C THR A 173 -8.62 7.15 0.66
N VAL A 174 -7.60 7.14 1.52
CA VAL A 174 -6.47 8.03 1.32
C VAL A 174 -5.58 7.30 0.31
N SER A 175 -5.60 7.71 -0.96
CA SER A 175 -4.39 7.56 -1.77
C SER A 175 -3.34 8.29 -0.97
N ASN A 176 -2.51 7.57 -0.23
CA ASN A 176 -1.50 8.22 0.58
C ASN A 176 -0.62 9.01 -0.42
N CYS A 177 0.00 10.12 -0.02
CA CYS A 177 0.82 10.91 -0.96
C CYS A 177 1.89 10.04 -1.65
N PHE A 178 2.25 8.92 -1.02
CA PHE A 178 3.12 7.92 -1.60
C PHE A 178 2.45 7.08 -2.71
N ASP A 179 1.17 6.73 -2.66
CA ASP A 179 0.46 6.03 -3.75
C ASP A 179 0.37 6.91 -5.00
N VAL A 180 0.19 8.23 -4.82
CA VAL A 180 0.24 9.21 -5.92
C VAL A 180 1.62 9.20 -6.57
N LEU A 181 2.68 9.31 -5.76
CA LEU A 181 4.06 9.27 -6.22
C LEU A 181 4.40 7.94 -6.88
N LYS A 182 4.00 6.84 -6.24
CA LYS A 182 4.22 5.46 -6.68
C LYS A 182 3.59 5.22 -8.03
N ASN A 183 2.32 5.57 -8.23
CA ASN A 183 1.67 5.38 -9.53
C ASN A 183 2.36 6.21 -10.62
N ALA A 184 2.73 7.47 -10.33
CA ALA A 184 3.43 8.32 -11.28
C ALA A 184 4.83 7.79 -11.66
N VAL A 185 5.52 7.16 -10.71
CA VAL A 185 6.84 6.54 -10.92
C VAL A 185 6.72 5.19 -11.62
N ASP A 186 5.91 4.27 -11.08
CA ASP A 186 5.80 2.89 -11.55
C ASP A 186 5.35 2.86 -13.02
N ASP A 187 4.37 3.67 -13.41
CA ASP A 187 3.90 3.74 -14.81
C ASP A 187 5.01 4.21 -15.77
N LYS A 188 5.69 5.32 -15.44
CA LYS A 188 6.79 5.86 -16.27
C LYS A 188 7.99 4.92 -16.33
N LEU A 189 8.28 4.22 -15.23
CA LEU A 189 9.40 3.30 -15.12
C LEU A 189 9.13 2.01 -15.92
N LEU A 190 7.87 1.53 -15.93
CA LEU A 190 7.44 0.43 -16.78
C LEU A 190 7.59 0.77 -18.27
N ASP A 191 7.22 1.98 -18.67
CA ASP A 191 7.39 2.46 -20.06
C ASP A 191 8.88 2.57 -20.45
N LEU A 192 9.75 2.97 -19.51
CA LEU A 192 11.19 3.07 -19.73
C LEU A 192 11.86 1.69 -19.81
N ASN A 193 11.74 0.90 -18.74
CA ASN A 193 12.31 -0.44 -18.66
C ASN A 193 11.56 -1.28 -17.60
N PRO A 194 10.76 -2.28 -18.03
CA PRO A 194 9.99 -3.14 -17.11
C PRO A 194 10.83 -3.89 -16.08
N VAL A 195 12.09 -4.22 -16.40
CA VAL A 195 12.99 -4.93 -15.47
C VAL A 195 13.41 -4.01 -14.32
N ILE A 196 13.66 -2.73 -14.61
CA ILE A 196 13.99 -1.72 -13.59
C ILE A 196 12.75 -1.47 -12.71
N ALA A 197 11.56 -1.41 -13.30
CA ALA A 197 10.31 -1.29 -12.56
C ALA A 197 10.08 -2.48 -11.61
N GLU A 198 10.29 -3.70 -12.10
CA GLU A 198 10.18 -4.90 -11.26
C GLU A 198 11.16 -4.85 -10.07
N GLN A 199 12.40 -4.40 -10.29
CA GLN A 199 13.38 -4.23 -9.20
C GLN A 199 12.89 -3.26 -8.12
N LEU A 200 12.24 -2.15 -8.50
CA LEU A 200 11.69 -1.19 -7.53
C LEU A 200 10.57 -1.82 -6.69
N MET A 201 9.69 -2.57 -7.35
CA MET A 201 8.60 -3.28 -6.69
C MET A 201 9.12 -4.37 -5.75
N LEU A 202 10.15 -5.10 -6.16
CA LEU A 202 10.80 -6.12 -5.33
C LEU A 202 11.49 -5.53 -4.10
N ALA A 203 12.18 -4.39 -4.25
CA ALA A 203 12.78 -3.67 -3.12
C ALA A 203 11.70 -3.23 -2.11
N PHE A 204 10.56 -2.72 -2.58
CA PHE A 204 9.44 -2.34 -1.73
C PHE A 204 8.80 -3.53 -1.00
N LYS A 205 8.64 -4.67 -1.71
CA LYS A 205 8.14 -5.90 -1.10
C LYS A 205 9.07 -6.40 0.01
N ALA A 206 10.38 -6.34 -0.23
CA ALA A 206 11.38 -6.84 0.71
C ALA A 206 11.43 -6.05 2.03
N ILE A 207 11.27 -4.72 2.02
CA ILE A 207 11.18 -3.91 3.26
C ILE A 207 9.87 -4.08 4.03
N SER A 208 8.84 -4.65 3.39
CA SER A 208 7.57 -4.94 4.03
C SER A 208 7.60 -6.24 4.84
N SER A 209 8.66 -7.04 4.67
CA SER A 209 8.90 -8.30 5.38
C SER A 209 9.40 -8.08 6.80
N ASP A 210 9.22 -9.08 7.66
CA ASP A 210 9.73 -9.09 9.03
C ASP A 210 11.14 -9.73 9.12
N LYS A 211 11.75 -10.08 7.99
CA LYS A 211 13.10 -10.68 7.95
C LYS A 211 14.17 -9.65 7.61
N GLU A 212 15.17 -9.54 8.47
CA GLU A 212 16.27 -8.58 8.33
C GLU A 212 17.11 -8.80 7.05
N GLU A 213 17.29 -10.05 6.64
CA GLU A 213 18.04 -10.37 5.42
C GLU A 213 17.37 -9.81 4.16
N GLU A 214 16.03 -9.73 4.17
CA GLU A 214 15.26 -9.17 3.05
C GLU A 214 15.45 -7.65 2.97
N TRP A 215 15.68 -6.96 4.09
CA TRP A 215 15.97 -5.52 4.10
C TRP A 215 17.34 -5.21 3.47
N SER A 216 18.37 -5.99 3.81
CA SER A 216 19.70 -5.87 3.20
C SER A 216 19.66 -6.14 1.68
N GLN A 217 18.85 -7.11 1.27
CA GLN A 217 18.61 -7.40 -0.15
C GLN A 217 17.88 -6.24 -0.87
N ALA A 218 16.95 -5.56 -0.19
CA ALA A 218 16.25 -4.39 -0.74
C ALA A 218 17.24 -3.27 -1.10
N LEU A 219 18.20 -2.98 -0.21
CA LEU A 219 19.23 -1.95 -0.45
C LEU A 219 20.11 -2.28 -1.65
N THR A 220 20.53 -3.53 -1.77
CA THR A 220 21.32 -4.01 -2.91
C THR A 220 20.52 -3.85 -4.22
N THR A 221 19.21 -4.10 -4.15
CA THR A 221 18.30 -3.94 -5.28
C THR A 221 18.15 -2.47 -5.68
N CYS A 222 18.01 -1.54 -4.72
CA CYS A 222 17.97 -0.10 -4.99
C CYS A 222 19.22 0.41 -5.73
N ARG A 223 20.40 -0.09 -5.35
CA ARG A 223 21.65 0.27 -6.05
C ARG A 223 21.65 -0.20 -7.50
N ARG A 224 21.31 -1.48 -7.74
CA ARG A 224 21.23 -2.04 -9.10
C ARG A 224 20.24 -1.29 -9.97
N LEU A 225 19.12 -0.88 -9.37
CA LEU A 225 18.11 -0.07 -10.02
C LEU A 225 18.69 1.27 -10.49
N LEU A 226 19.45 2.00 -9.65
CA LEU A 226 20.12 3.25 -10.08
C LEU A 226 21.16 3.02 -11.17
N GLU A 227 21.94 1.95 -11.09
CA GLU A 227 22.91 1.58 -12.12
C GLU A 227 22.17 1.32 -13.45
N GLY A 228 21.06 0.57 -13.42
CA GLY A 228 20.21 0.34 -14.58
C GLY A 228 19.57 1.62 -15.13
N LEU A 229 19.07 2.50 -14.27
CA LEU A 229 18.53 3.81 -14.69
C LEU A 229 19.62 4.67 -15.34
N ALA A 230 20.83 4.66 -14.80
CA ALA A 230 21.95 5.35 -15.40
C ALA A 230 22.30 4.77 -16.77
N ASP A 231 22.22 3.44 -16.94
CA ASP A 231 22.45 2.77 -18.23
C ASP A 231 21.42 3.19 -19.29
N GLU A 232 20.15 3.33 -18.92
CA GLU A 232 19.08 3.78 -19.83
C GLU A 232 19.15 5.28 -20.14
N LEU A 233 19.36 6.12 -19.12
CA LEU A 233 19.29 7.58 -19.25
C LEU A 233 20.58 8.21 -19.78
N TYR A 234 21.74 7.62 -19.46
CA TYR A 234 23.04 8.09 -19.92
C TYR A 234 24.05 6.92 -19.99
N PRO A 235 24.14 6.23 -21.14
CA PRO A 235 25.03 5.10 -21.31
C PRO A 235 26.49 5.43 -20.99
N ALA A 236 27.22 4.44 -20.50
CA ALA A 236 28.63 4.62 -20.15
C ALA A 236 29.48 5.04 -21.36
N SER A 237 30.34 6.04 -21.16
CA SER A 237 31.25 6.56 -22.18
C SER A 237 32.69 6.63 -21.67
N LYS A 238 33.64 6.53 -22.62
CA LYS A 238 35.06 6.79 -22.36
C LYS A 238 35.37 8.29 -22.31
N GLU A 239 34.52 9.10 -22.91
CA GLU A 239 34.64 10.56 -22.88
C GLU A 239 34.19 11.11 -21.53
N LYS A 240 34.78 12.24 -21.12
CA LYS A 240 34.42 12.90 -19.87
C LYS A 240 33.29 13.87 -20.11
N PHE A 241 32.29 13.89 -19.22
CA PHE A 241 31.25 14.92 -19.20
C PHE A 241 31.64 16.03 -18.22
N ASN A 242 31.81 17.26 -18.70
CA ASN A 242 32.26 18.41 -17.89
C ASN A 242 33.49 18.08 -16.99
N GLY A 243 34.45 17.35 -17.56
CA GLY A 243 35.68 16.92 -16.87
C GLY A 243 35.53 15.71 -15.91
N ARG A 244 34.32 15.17 -15.73
CA ARG A 244 34.04 14.00 -14.89
C ARG A 244 33.98 12.71 -15.71
N ALA A 245 34.47 11.62 -15.13
CA ALA A 245 34.35 10.29 -15.75
C ALA A 245 32.91 9.78 -15.65
N VAL A 246 32.39 9.27 -16.77
CA VAL A 246 31.03 8.74 -16.94
C VAL A 246 31.08 7.30 -17.47
N GLY A 247 31.98 6.49 -16.89
CA GLY A 247 32.07 5.06 -17.19
C GLY A 247 31.07 4.21 -16.40
N GLN A 248 31.13 2.89 -16.57
CA GLN A 248 30.13 1.96 -16.02
C GLN A 248 29.96 2.10 -14.50
N GLY A 249 31.07 2.19 -13.76
CA GLY A 249 31.06 2.33 -12.30
C GLY A 249 30.71 3.73 -11.79
N GLN A 250 30.54 4.72 -12.68
CA GLN A 250 30.23 6.11 -12.31
C GLN A 250 28.75 6.46 -12.56
N TYR A 251 27.83 5.58 -12.14
CA TYR A 251 26.38 5.74 -12.34
C TYR A 251 25.85 7.08 -11.80
N VAL A 252 26.32 7.56 -10.65
CA VAL A 252 25.95 8.88 -10.09
C VAL A 252 26.32 10.02 -11.04
N ASN A 253 27.54 9.98 -11.62
CA ASN A 253 27.97 11.01 -12.57
C ASN A 253 27.18 10.94 -13.89
N ARG A 254 26.75 9.73 -14.29
CA ARG A 254 25.92 9.51 -15.49
C ARG A 254 24.52 10.09 -15.31
N LEU A 255 23.89 9.85 -14.16
CA LEU A 255 22.61 10.48 -13.81
C LEU A 255 22.72 12.01 -13.72
N TRP A 256 23.84 12.52 -13.19
CA TRP A 256 24.10 13.96 -13.20
C TRP A 256 24.24 14.52 -14.62
N ALA A 257 24.95 13.82 -15.52
CA ALA A 257 25.10 14.23 -16.90
C ALA A 257 23.75 14.27 -17.64
N PHE A 258 22.88 13.28 -17.40
CA PHE A 258 21.51 13.29 -17.88
C PHE A 258 20.75 14.54 -17.39
N MET A 259 20.74 14.80 -16.08
CA MET A 259 20.01 15.93 -15.51
C MET A 259 20.53 17.28 -16.00
N ASP A 260 21.84 17.44 -16.14
CA ASP A 260 22.42 18.68 -16.66
C ASP A 260 21.99 18.97 -18.12
N GLY A 261 21.81 17.91 -18.92
CA GLY A 261 21.28 18.03 -20.29
C GLY A 261 19.76 18.21 -20.34
N ALA A 262 19.01 17.60 -19.43
CA ALA A 262 17.55 17.59 -19.45
C ALA A 262 16.91 18.83 -18.80
N ILE A 263 17.56 19.42 -17.80
CA ILE A 263 17.03 20.57 -17.04
C ILE A 263 17.54 21.87 -17.66
N GLN A 264 16.65 22.81 -17.96
CA GLN A 264 17.04 24.13 -18.50
C GLN A 264 17.33 25.17 -17.40
N SER A 265 16.59 25.12 -16.28
CA SER A 265 16.72 26.07 -15.18
C SER A 265 17.91 25.74 -14.28
N GLU A 266 18.81 26.70 -14.07
CA GLU A 266 19.97 26.54 -13.20
C GLU A 266 19.58 26.21 -11.74
N SER A 267 18.53 26.84 -11.21
CA SER A 267 18.06 26.54 -9.85
C SER A 267 17.55 25.11 -9.71
N ASN A 268 16.92 24.57 -10.75
CA ASN A 268 16.42 23.20 -10.73
C ASN A 268 17.57 22.20 -10.94
N LYS A 269 18.59 22.57 -11.72
CA LYS A 269 19.82 21.78 -11.86
C LYS A 269 20.53 21.65 -10.51
N ASP A 270 20.67 22.74 -9.78
CA ASP A 270 21.29 22.75 -8.45
C ASP A 270 20.52 21.88 -7.45
N LEU A 271 19.19 21.96 -7.45
CA LEU A 271 18.33 21.14 -6.60
C LEU A 271 18.44 19.65 -6.94
N ALA A 272 18.33 19.30 -8.21
CA ALA A 272 18.46 17.92 -8.69
C ALA A 272 19.83 17.33 -8.37
N LYS A 273 20.89 18.12 -8.58
CA LYS A 273 22.27 17.74 -8.25
C LYS A 273 22.43 17.48 -6.76
N ALA A 274 21.90 18.34 -5.89
CA ALA A 274 21.95 18.15 -4.45
C ALA A 274 21.27 16.82 -4.03
N HIS A 275 20.13 16.50 -4.65
CA HIS A 275 19.40 15.26 -4.35
C HIS A 275 20.16 14.01 -4.82
N ILE A 276 20.71 14.03 -6.04
CA ILE A 276 21.52 12.93 -6.60
C ILE A 276 22.81 12.73 -5.80
N ASP A 277 23.51 13.81 -5.45
CA ASP A 277 24.74 13.76 -4.65
C ASP A 277 24.45 13.20 -3.25
N PHE A 278 23.34 13.61 -2.62
CA PHE A 278 22.88 13.05 -1.36
C PHE A 278 22.61 11.55 -1.48
N LEU A 279 21.80 11.12 -2.45
CA LEU A 279 21.44 9.72 -2.60
C LEU A 279 22.65 8.85 -2.93
N GLY A 280 23.52 9.30 -3.85
CA GLY A 280 24.74 8.57 -4.21
C GLY A 280 25.67 8.40 -3.01
N SER A 281 25.93 9.49 -2.27
CA SER A 281 26.75 9.45 -1.05
C SER A 281 26.14 8.55 0.03
N TRP A 282 24.82 8.61 0.18
CA TRP A 282 24.10 7.86 1.18
C TRP A 282 24.05 6.36 0.87
N LEU A 283 23.73 5.97 -0.37
CA LEU A 283 23.75 4.58 -0.81
C LEU A 283 25.16 3.98 -0.73
N ASP A 284 26.20 4.74 -1.09
CA ASP A 284 27.58 4.27 -0.93
C ASP A 284 27.93 4.00 0.54
N LYS A 285 27.44 4.84 1.47
CA LYS A 285 27.64 4.65 2.91
C LYS A 285 26.85 3.47 3.44
N VAL A 286 25.57 3.37 3.10
CA VAL A 286 24.68 2.27 3.50
C VAL A 286 25.23 0.94 2.98
N ASN A 287 25.62 0.88 1.71
CA ASN A 287 26.18 -0.33 1.12
C ASN A 287 27.55 -0.71 1.72
N LYS A 288 28.38 0.26 2.15
CA LYS A 288 29.61 -0.04 2.91
C LYS A 288 29.31 -0.61 4.30
N LEU A 289 28.21 -0.20 4.94
CA LEU A 289 27.77 -0.76 6.22
C LEU A 289 27.27 -2.19 6.03
N THR A 290 26.45 -2.44 5.01
CA THR A 290 25.92 -3.79 4.70
C THR A 290 27.01 -4.78 4.26
N ASN A 291 27.99 -4.35 3.44
CA ASN A 291 29.05 -5.25 2.94
C ASN A 291 30.19 -5.53 3.94
N LYS A 292 30.27 -4.80 5.06
CA LYS A 292 31.34 -4.99 6.05
C LYS A 292 31.08 -6.13 7.04
N GLY A 293 29.92 -6.78 7.02
CA GLY A 293 29.73 -8.09 7.66
C GLY A 293 30.08 -8.16 9.16
N VAL A 294 29.85 -7.09 9.93
CA VAL A 294 29.99 -7.13 11.39
C VAL A 294 28.76 -6.50 12.03
N HIS A 295 27.76 -7.33 12.36
CA HIS A 295 26.66 -7.08 13.32
C HIS A 295 26.08 -5.65 13.43
N ALA A 296 26.03 -4.89 12.35
CA ALA A 296 25.25 -3.66 12.31
C ALA A 296 23.85 -4.08 11.90
N GLU A 297 23.02 -4.41 12.90
CA GLU A 297 21.60 -4.66 12.68
C GLU A 297 21.04 -3.48 11.89
N LEU A 298 20.54 -3.76 10.68
CA LEU A 298 19.95 -2.71 9.86
C LEU A 298 18.57 -2.40 10.45
N ASP A 299 18.40 -1.20 10.99
CA ASP A 299 17.08 -0.79 11.49
C ASP A 299 16.07 -0.80 10.33
N ARG A 300 14.93 -1.47 10.53
CA ARG A 300 13.83 -1.52 9.56
C ARG A 300 13.45 -0.12 9.09
N ILE A 301 13.47 0.86 9.98
CA ILE A 301 13.15 2.25 9.64
C ILE A 301 14.17 2.82 8.64
N GLU A 302 15.45 2.49 8.76
CA GLU A 302 16.49 2.91 7.81
C GLU A 302 16.30 2.25 6.44
N ALA A 303 15.98 0.95 6.40
CA ALA A 303 15.66 0.25 5.17
C ALA A 303 14.43 0.85 4.46
N VAL A 304 13.37 1.15 5.22
CA VAL A 304 12.16 1.82 4.72
C VAL A 304 12.49 3.20 4.16
N LYS A 305 13.22 4.04 4.92
CA LYS A 305 13.69 5.35 4.43
C LYS A 305 14.47 5.22 3.12
N SER A 306 15.23 4.15 2.93
CA SER A 306 16.02 3.92 1.72
C SER A 306 15.19 3.74 0.48
N VAL A 307 14.18 2.89 0.56
CA VAL A 307 13.27 2.69 -0.56
C VAL A 307 12.46 3.96 -0.83
N PHE A 308 12.07 4.71 0.21
CA PHE A 308 11.34 5.96 0.01
C PHE A 308 12.20 7.05 -0.66
N HIS A 309 13.45 7.22 -0.24
CA HIS A 309 14.37 8.13 -0.93
C HIS A 309 14.62 7.70 -2.38
N MET A 310 14.66 6.39 -2.64
CA MET A 310 14.74 5.85 -3.99
C MET A 310 13.54 6.29 -4.84
N TYR A 311 12.31 6.10 -4.36
CA TYR A 311 11.10 6.57 -5.08
C TYR A 311 11.14 8.07 -5.40
N LEU A 312 11.61 8.90 -4.46
CA LEU A 312 11.71 10.34 -4.68
C LEU A 312 12.72 10.70 -5.78
N VAL A 313 13.91 10.08 -5.78
CA VAL A 313 14.90 10.32 -6.84
C VAL A 313 14.44 9.79 -8.20
N VAL A 314 13.82 8.60 -8.25
CA VAL A 314 13.26 8.10 -9.51
C VAL A 314 12.19 9.06 -10.02
N ALA A 315 11.32 9.57 -9.15
CA ALA A 315 10.31 10.55 -9.54
C ALA A 315 10.95 11.79 -10.17
N ASP A 316 11.97 12.38 -9.52
CA ASP A 316 12.68 13.54 -10.05
C ASP A 316 13.34 13.24 -11.41
N LEU A 317 14.05 12.11 -11.55
CA LEU A 317 14.69 11.72 -12.80
C LEU A 317 13.67 11.54 -13.94
N LEU A 318 12.57 10.83 -13.67
CA LEU A 318 11.52 10.55 -14.65
C LEU A 318 10.63 11.77 -14.95
N GLU A 319 10.59 12.77 -14.07
CA GLU A 319 9.96 14.06 -14.37
C GLU A 319 10.69 14.73 -15.55
N TYR A 320 12.02 14.82 -15.48
CA TYR A 320 12.81 15.45 -16.54
C TYR A 320 12.99 14.58 -17.80
N MET A 321 12.74 13.27 -17.70
CA MET A 321 12.60 12.40 -18.88
C MET A 321 11.42 12.84 -19.79
N SER A 322 10.37 13.43 -19.23
CA SER A 322 9.25 13.95 -20.03
C SER A 322 9.52 15.31 -20.68
N ASN A 323 10.50 16.05 -20.17
CA ASN A 323 11.02 17.28 -20.78
C ASN A 323 12.10 17.00 -21.83
N THR A 324 12.69 15.80 -21.82
CA THR A 324 13.24 15.19 -23.02
C THR A 324 12.10 14.62 -23.87
N LYS A 325 11.19 15.49 -24.35
CA LYS A 325 10.84 15.35 -25.77
C LYS A 325 12.18 15.45 -26.46
N THR A 326 12.67 14.28 -26.87
CA THR A 326 13.62 14.11 -27.95
C THR A 326 13.80 15.45 -28.68
N SER A 327 15.00 16.02 -28.61
CA SER A 327 15.52 16.53 -29.86
C SER A 327 15.63 15.29 -30.77
N VAL A 328 14.48 14.87 -31.33
CA VAL A 328 14.49 14.10 -32.55
C VAL A 328 15.21 15.09 -33.44
N SER A 329 16.48 14.83 -33.74
CA SER A 329 17.12 15.49 -34.88
C SER A 329 16.07 15.42 -35.97
N LYS A 330 15.53 16.57 -36.40
CA LYS A 330 14.36 16.59 -37.28
C LYS A 330 14.57 15.52 -38.37
N PRO A 331 13.63 14.61 -38.62
CA PRO A 331 13.83 13.55 -39.60
C PRO A 331 14.38 14.16 -40.91
N ASP A 332 15.32 13.47 -41.55
CA ASP A 332 15.87 13.92 -42.83
C ASP A 332 14.79 13.70 -43.90
N ILE A 333 14.34 14.78 -44.55
CA ILE A 333 13.32 14.67 -45.61
C ILE A 333 13.79 13.77 -46.77
N ASN A 334 15.11 13.67 -46.97
CA ASN A 334 15.70 12.80 -47.99
C ASN A 334 15.68 11.31 -47.60
N LYS A 335 15.26 10.98 -46.38
CA LYS A 335 15.13 9.60 -45.91
C LYS A 335 13.71 9.24 -45.50
N ALA A 336 12.84 10.24 -45.36
CA ALA A 336 11.44 10.07 -44.99
C ALA A 336 10.68 9.13 -45.95
N THR A 337 9.84 8.29 -45.37
CA THR A 337 8.89 7.40 -46.05
C THR A 337 7.62 8.16 -46.45
N LEU A 338 6.79 7.58 -47.33
CA LEU A 338 5.52 8.20 -47.74
C LEU A 338 4.58 8.41 -46.55
N ASP A 339 4.51 7.45 -45.63
CA ASP A 339 3.62 7.52 -44.48
C ASP A 339 4.08 8.58 -43.47
N GLU A 340 5.41 8.72 -43.27
CA GLU A 340 5.98 9.81 -42.46
C GLU A 340 5.71 11.18 -43.07
N LEU A 341 5.82 11.33 -44.39
CA LEU A 341 5.51 12.60 -45.07
C LEU A 341 4.03 12.98 -44.93
N GLU A 342 3.12 12.02 -45.09
CA GLU A 342 1.68 12.25 -44.90
C GLU A 342 1.35 12.65 -43.46
N ALA A 343 1.86 11.91 -42.47
CA ALA A 343 1.58 12.12 -41.06
C ALA A 343 2.19 13.44 -40.54
N LEU A 344 3.45 13.73 -40.87
CA LEU A 344 4.19 14.86 -40.31
C LEU A 344 3.85 16.19 -41.00
N LEU A 345 3.51 16.17 -42.29
CA LEU A 345 3.17 17.39 -43.03
C LEU A 345 1.67 17.62 -43.17
N ASN A 346 0.85 16.64 -42.76
CA ASN A 346 -0.60 16.63 -42.96
C ASN A 346 -0.98 16.87 -44.43
N ILE A 347 -0.30 16.14 -45.33
CA ILE A 347 -0.50 16.20 -46.78
C ILE A 347 -1.10 14.89 -47.29
N ASN A 348 -1.74 14.94 -48.46
CA ASN A 348 -2.24 13.73 -49.10
C ASN A 348 -1.10 12.93 -49.78
N ARG A 349 -1.37 11.64 -50.02
CA ARG A 349 -0.43 10.70 -50.66
C ARG A 349 0.09 11.13 -52.03
N THR A 350 -0.69 11.91 -52.76
CA THR A 350 -0.27 12.43 -54.08
C THR A 350 0.88 13.41 -53.92
N ILE A 351 0.80 14.35 -52.98
CA ILE A 351 1.87 15.33 -52.70
C ILE A 351 3.10 14.61 -52.11
N ALA A 352 2.90 13.65 -51.20
CA ALA A 352 4.00 12.85 -50.64
C ALA A 352 4.79 12.10 -51.74
N LYS A 353 4.08 11.54 -52.73
CA LYS A 353 4.72 10.91 -53.91
C LYS A 353 5.52 11.90 -54.75
N GLU A 354 5.05 13.14 -54.92
CA GLU A 354 5.80 14.16 -55.66
C GLU A 354 7.08 14.59 -54.93
N ILE A 355 7.07 14.67 -53.60
CA ILE A 355 8.28 14.90 -52.78
C ILE A 355 9.32 13.79 -53.01
N VAL A 356 8.88 12.53 -52.95
CA VAL A 356 9.78 11.38 -53.18
C VAL A 356 10.31 11.36 -54.62
N LYS A 357 9.49 11.71 -55.61
CA LYS A 357 9.95 11.82 -57.02
C LYS A 357 10.98 12.94 -57.19
N ALA A 358 10.76 14.10 -56.58
CA ALA A 358 11.72 15.21 -56.60
C ALA A 358 13.04 14.82 -55.94
N ARG A 359 12.98 14.09 -54.81
CA ARG A 359 14.16 13.54 -54.14
C ARG A 359 14.99 12.64 -55.05
N VAL A 360 14.34 11.74 -55.78
CA VAL A 360 15.02 10.81 -56.69
C VAL A 360 15.62 11.54 -57.90
N ARG A 361 14.94 12.57 -58.40
CA ARG A 361 15.39 13.35 -59.56
C ARG A 361 16.62 14.22 -59.25
N GLU A 362 16.59 14.92 -58.12
CA GLU A 362 17.59 15.93 -57.77
C GLU A 362 18.68 15.38 -56.83
N GLY A 363 18.51 14.15 -56.31
CA GLY A 363 19.44 13.48 -55.40
C GLY A 363 19.38 13.98 -53.95
N LYS A 364 19.22 15.29 -53.76
CA LYS A 364 18.98 15.93 -52.46
C LYS A 364 17.96 17.07 -52.60
N LEU A 365 17.03 17.18 -51.67
CA LEU A 365 16.02 18.23 -51.62
C LEU A 365 16.55 19.47 -50.90
N ASP A 366 16.33 20.64 -51.48
CA ASP A 366 16.50 21.93 -50.82
C ASP A 366 15.18 22.74 -50.87
N LEU A 367 15.20 23.94 -50.31
CA LEU A 367 14.00 24.78 -50.23
C LEU A 367 13.48 25.22 -51.59
N ASP A 368 14.34 25.40 -52.58
CA ASP A 368 13.94 25.91 -53.88
C ASP A 368 13.36 24.78 -54.74
N ILE A 369 13.91 23.58 -54.63
CA ILE A 369 13.33 22.36 -55.18
C ILE A 369 11.94 22.12 -54.58
N LEU A 370 11.80 22.19 -53.25
CA LEU A 370 10.52 21.96 -52.57
C LEU A 370 9.43 22.97 -52.97
N LYS A 371 9.78 24.24 -53.18
CA LYS A 371 8.85 25.27 -53.69
C LYS A 371 8.33 24.98 -55.10
N SER A 372 9.13 24.28 -55.92
CA SER A 372 8.77 23.95 -57.30
C SER A 372 7.78 22.77 -57.40
N ILE A 373 7.58 22.01 -56.31
CA ILE A 373 6.70 20.84 -56.30
C ILE A 373 5.23 21.28 -56.30
N LYS A 374 4.50 20.84 -57.32
CA LYS A 374 3.07 21.11 -57.47
C LYS A 374 2.30 20.57 -56.25
N GLY A 375 1.68 21.47 -55.50
CA GLY A 375 0.91 21.14 -54.29
C GLY A 375 1.58 21.51 -52.97
N ILE A 376 2.85 21.94 -52.99
CA ILE A 376 3.52 22.52 -51.82
C ILE A 376 3.30 24.03 -51.82
N GLY A 377 2.45 24.51 -50.91
CA GLY A 377 2.25 25.95 -50.67
C GLY A 377 3.13 26.48 -49.53
N ALA A 378 3.08 27.79 -49.29
CA ALA A 378 3.88 28.46 -48.24
C ALA A 378 3.70 27.83 -46.85
N LYS A 379 2.47 27.41 -46.50
CA LYS A 379 2.17 26.73 -45.24
C LYS A 379 2.85 25.36 -45.13
N THR A 380 2.77 24.55 -46.17
CA THR A 380 3.42 23.23 -46.21
C THR A 380 4.93 23.36 -46.18
N LEU A 381 5.50 24.36 -46.88
CA LEU A 381 6.93 24.64 -46.86
C LEU A 381 7.42 25.06 -45.46
N SER A 382 6.66 25.90 -44.76
CA SER A 382 6.93 26.28 -43.37
C SER A 382 6.91 25.05 -42.45
N ASN A 383 5.90 24.18 -42.61
CA ASN A 383 5.81 22.94 -41.83
C ASN A 383 6.99 21.99 -42.12
N ILE A 384 7.46 21.93 -43.37
CA ILE A 384 8.65 21.13 -43.72
C ILE A 384 9.89 21.66 -42.98
N GLN A 385 10.10 22.98 -42.98
CA GLN A 385 11.23 23.61 -42.26
C GLN A 385 11.15 23.41 -40.74
N GLU A 386 9.94 23.34 -40.20
CA GLU A 386 9.70 23.08 -38.78
C GLU A 386 9.98 21.63 -38.40
N VAL A 387 9.56 20.68 -39.24
CA VAL A 387 9.49 19.25 -38.88
C VAL A 387 10.63 18.40 -39.45
N PHE A 388 11.33 18.82 -40.51
CA PHE A 388 12.41 18.04 -41.16
C PHE A 388 13.75 18.78 -41.22
N VAL A 389 14.86 18.03 -41.30
CA VAL A 389 16.17 18.53 -41.79
C VAL A 389 16.23 18.33 -43.32
N LEU A 390 16.87 19.27 -44.03
CA LEU A 390 17.04 19.28 -45.49
C LEU A 390 18.35 18.68 -46.01
#